data_AF-A0A3E2VGU1-F1
#
_entry.id   AF-A0A3E2VGU1-F1
#
_cell.length_a   1.000
_cell.length_b   1.000
_cell.length_c   1.000
_cell.angle_alpha   90.00
_cell.angle_beta   90.00
_cell.angle_gamma   90.00
#
_symmetry.space_group_name_H-M   'P 1'
#
loop_
_entity.id
_entity.type
_entity.pdbx_description
1 polymer ?
#
loop_
_entity_poly.entity_id
_entity_poly.type
_entity_poly.pdbx_seq_one_letter_code
_entity_poly.pdbx_strand_id
1 'polypeptide(L)' 'MKTFKCEEMMCGGCVNRIKKGLDAADINNKVDLDSKTVTIDGCGSCEAKAVEILDGLGFSAVEV' A
#
# COMPACT_ATOMS: atom_id res chain seq x y z
N MET A 1 9.17 -2.93 -9.00
CA MET A 1 8.78 -1.82 -8.12
C MET A 1 7.63 -1.09 -8.78
N LYS A 2 6.48 -1.02 -8.10
CA LYS A 2 5.27 -0.36 -8.60
C LYS A 2 4.69 0.54 -7.52
N THR A 3 4.17 1.69 -7.91
CA THR A 3 3.61 2.68 -6.98
C THR A 3 2.11 2.82 -7.24
N PHE A 4 1.36 2.89 -6.15
CA PHE A 4 -0.07 3.10 -6.16
C PHE A 4 -0.41 4.33 -5.35
N LYS A 5 -1.39 5.09 -5.81
CA LYS A 5 -2.02 6.17 -5.05
C LYS A 5 -3.22 5.63 -4.29
N CYS A 6 -3.35 6.04 -3.03
CA CYS A 6 -4.46 5.69 -2.13
C CYS A 6 -5.03 6.97 -1.50
N GLU A 7 -6.05 7.56 -2.14
CA GLU A 7 -6.58 8.88 -1.76
C GLU A 7 -7.22 8.90 -0.36
N GLU A 8 -7.64 7.75 0.14
CA GLU A 8 -8.28 7.56 1.45
C GLU A 8 -7.27 7.59 2.62
N MET A 9 -5.96 7.66 2.32
CA MET A 9 -4.92 7.83 3.33
C MET A 9 -4.91 9.28 3.84
N MET A 10 -5.38 9.48 5.07
CA MET A 10 -5.60 10.83 5.63
C MET A 10 -4.74 11.16 6.86
N CYS A 11 -4.10 10.18 7.48
CA CYS A 11 -3.28 10.40 8.68
C CYS A 11 -2.23 9.30 8.89
N GLY A 12 -1.35 9.49 9.88
CA GLY A 12 -0.37 8.48 10.29
C GLY A 12 -0.99 7.16 10.76
N GLY A 13 -2.26 7.16 11.20
CA GLY A 13 -3.00 5.94 11.49
C GLY A 13 -3.28 5.10 10.23
N CYS A 14 -3.64 5.74 9.12
CA CYS A 14 -3.80 5.07 7.82
C CYS A 14 -2.47 4.47 7.35
N VAL A 15 -1.39 5.23 7.44
CA VAL A 15 -0.03 4.76 7.13
C VAL A 15 0.32 3.50 7.91
N ASN A 16 0.12 3.53 9.24
CA ASN A 16 0.42 2.38 10.10
C ASN A 16 -0.46 1.17 9.80
N ARG A 17 -1.73 1.37 9.45
CA ARG A 17 -2.65 0.29 9.09
C ARG A 17 -2.20 -0.40 7.80
N ILE A 18 -1.82 0.37 6.78
CA ILE A 18 -1.32 -0.16 5.50
C ILE A 18 0.00 -0.91 5.71
N LYS A 19 0.99 -0.27 6.37
CA LYS A 19 2.28 -0.90 6.67
C LYS A 19 2.11 -2.25 7.37
N LYS A 20 1.34 -2.28 8.46
CA LYS A 20 1.09 -3.53 9.21
C LYS A 20 0.47 -4.63 8.34
N GLY A 21 -0.47 -4.29 7.45
CA GLY A 21 -1.08 -5.26 6.55
C GLY A 21 -0.10 -5.84 5.53
N LEU A 22 0.74 -4.98 4.93
CA LEU A 22 1.73 -5.38 3.93
C LEU A 22 2.92 -6.12 4.57
N ASP A 23 3.42 -5.66 5.71
CA ASP A 23 4.50 -6.29 6.46
C ASP A 23 4.10 -7.70 6.95
N ALA A 24 2.85 -7.88 7.41
CA ALA A 24 2.33 -9.19 7.80
C ALA A 24 2.24 -10.19 6.63
N ALA A 25 2.23 -9.68 5.39
CA ALA A 25 2.27 -10.47 4.17
C ALA A 25 3.69 -10.65 3.60
N ASP A 26 4.71 -10.18 4.31
CA ASP A 26 6.13 -10.14 3.90
C ASP A 26 6.35 -9.37 2.59
N ILE A 27 5.60 -8.27 2.40
CA ILE A 27 5.70 -7.41 1.23
C ILE A 27 6.54 -6.19 1.58
N ASN A 28 7.72 -6.08 0.96
CA ASN A 28 8.56 -4.90 1.07
C ASN A 28 7.84 -3.67 0.47
N ASN A 29 7.64 -2.65 1.29
CA ASN A 29 6.79 -1.51 0.96
C ASN A 29 7.33 -0.19 1.51
N LYS A 30 6.95 0.91 0.85
CA LYS A 30 7.10 2.27 1.33
C LYS A 30 5.76 2.98 1.26
N VAL A 31 5.31 3.50 2.39
CA VAL A 31 4.04 4.25 2.50
C VAL A 31 4.35 5.70 2.82
N ASP A 32 3.85 6.61 2.00
CA ASP A 32 4.04 8.04 2.08
C ASP A 32 2.69 8.75 2.22
N LEU A 33 2.53 9.52 3.29
CA LEU A 33 1.29 10.22 3.58
C LEU A 33 1.13 11.50 2.75
N ASP A 34 2.23 12.20 2.50
CA ASP A 34 2.20 13.51 1.85
C ASP A 34 1.83 13.36 0.38
N SER A 35 2.40 12.36 -0.30
CA SER A 35 2.01 12.00 -1.67
C SER A 35 0.82 11.04 -1.74
N LYS A 36 0.39 10.48 -0.59
CA LYS A 36 -0.63 9.43 -0.48
C LYS A 36 -0.33 8.22 -1.36
N THR A 37 0.92 7.79 -1.36
CA THR A 37 1.39 6.68 -2.21
C THR A 37 1.89 5.49 -1.40
N VAL A 38 1.68 4.31 -1.97
CA VAL A 38 2.24 3.05 -1.50
C VAL A 38 3.10 2.49 -2.63
N THR A 39 4.41 2.39 -2.42
CA THR A 39 5.34 1.75 -3.34
C THR A 39 5.63 0.34 -2.87
N ILE A 40 5.44 -0.63 -3.77
CA ILE A 40 5.73 -2.04 -3.55
C ILE A 40 7.03 -2.36 -4.26
N ASP A 41 8.02 -2.83 -3.49
CA ASP A 41 9.32 -3.23 -4.00
C ASP A 41 9.47 -4.75 -3.89
N GLY A 42 8.80 -5.46 -4.81
CA GLY A 42 8.76 -6.92 -4.85
C GLY A 42 8.53 -7.45 -6.26
N CYS A 43 8.26 -8.75 -6.39
CA CYS A 43 7.93 -9.39 -7.66
C CYS A 43 6.45 -9.17 -8.04
N GLY A 44 6.05 -9.49 -9.28
CA GLY A 44 4.70 -9.19 -9.77
C GLY A 44 3.55 -9.79 -8.94
N SER A 45 3.76 -10.92 -8.27
CA SER A 45 2.77 -11.49 -7.34
C SER A 45 2.63 -10.68 -6.04
N CYS A 46 3.67 -9.98 -5.60
CA CYS A 46 3.61 -9.05 -4.47
C CYS A 46 2.72 -7.85 -4.78
N GLU A 47 2.76 -7.35 -6.02
CA GLU A 47 1.96 -6.19 -6.45
C GLU A 47 0.47 -6.50 -6.42
N ALA A 48 0.05 -7.64 -7.00
CA ALA A 48 -1.35 -8.06 -6.98
C ALA A 48 -1.87 -8.30 -5.56
N LYS A 49 -1.10 -9.02 -4.73
CA LYS A 49 -1.45 -9.26 -3.33
C LYS A 49 -1.52 -7.97 -2.51
N ALA A 50 -0.63 -7.01 -2.79
CA ALA A 50 -0.68 -5.70 -2.13
C ALA A 50 -1.97 -4.95 -2.46
N VAL A 51 -2.42 -4.98 -3.72
CA VAL A 51 -3.70 -4.38 -4.13
C VAL A 51 -4.88 -5.03 -3.39
N GLU A 52 -4.92 -6.37 -3.30
CA GLU A 52 -5.96 -7.09 -2.54
C GLU A 52 -5.97 -6.72 -1.05
N ILE A 53 -4.80 -6.59 -0.44
CA ILE A 53 -4.66 -6.18 0.97
C ILE A 53 -5.14 -4.73 1.15
N LEU A 54 -4.75 -3.81 0.27
CA LEU A 54 -5.15 -2.41 0.32
C LEU A 54 -6.68 -2.28 0.22
N ASP A 55 -7.30 -2.97 -0.73
CA ASP A 55 -8.76 -3.01 -0.90
C ASP A 55 -9.46 -3.57 0.34
N GLY A 56 -8.99 -4.71 0.87
CA GLY A 56 -9.53 -5.30 2.10
C GLY A 56 -9.36 -4.42 3.35
N LEU A 57 -8.40 -3.50 3.34
CA LEU A 57 -8.21 -2.49 4.38
C LEU A 57 -9.03 -1.21 4.17
N GLY A 58 -9.65 -1.04 2.99
CA GLY A 58 -10.47 0.11 2.61
C GLY A 58 -9.72 1.21 1.86
N PHE A 59 -8.62 0.89 1.16
CA PHE A 59 -7.83 1.84 0.37
C PHE A 59 -7.83 1.44 -1.09
N SER A 60 -8.27 2.35 -1.97
CA SER A 60 -8.25 2.11 -3.41
C SER A 60 -6.82 2.26 -3.93
N ALA A 61 -6.29 1.25 -4.62
CA ALA A 61 -4.94 1.31 -5.21
C ALA A 61 -5.03 1.67 -6.69
N VAL A 62 -4.58 2.87 -7.06
CA VAL A 62 -4.50 3.33 -8.45
C VAL A 62 -3.05 3.47 -8.87
N GLU A 63 -2.60 2.70 -9.86
CA GLU A 63 -1.21 2.76 -10.36
C GLU A 63 -0.87 4.17 -10.90
N VAL A 64 0.36 4.63 -10.62
CA VAL A 64 0.87 5.98 -10.96
C VAL A 64 2.14 5.93 -11.80
#